data_AF-A0A7S1Y282-F1
#
_entry.id   AF-A0A7S1Y282-F1
#
_cell.length_a   1.000
_cell.length_b   1.000
_cell.length_c   1.000
_cell.angle_alpha   90.00
_cell.angle_beta   90.00
_cell.angle_gamma   90.00
#
_symmetry.space_group_name_H-M   'P 1'
#
loop_
_entity.id
_entity.type
_entity.pdbx_description
1 polymer ?
#
loop_
_entity_poly.entity_id
_entity_poly.type
_entity_poly.pdbx_seq_one_letter_code
_entity_poly.pdbx_strand_id
1 'polypeptide(L)'
;VSSALERASTVAFVAIEPTAGVYSFTHDQIQEAAYTLVPQEERPAFHWKLCQILWKPVSSKEDVCKLPLIVGQITKCVSEIKAKDDRRKAASILLRAGRKASSSSAFGTALSYLQLAIDLLGKKRWHENYDLCLSLHNLAAEVSYGVGDSVRLDGLTNSVFLYAKNYDDKIPAYSMKILSLGSANKLQEAMDLGLEVLRNVGEPFGR
;
A
#
# COMPACT_ATOMS: atom_id res chain seq x y z
N VAL A 1 32.67 11.56 2.05
CA VAL A 1 31.52 11.56 2.98
C VAL A 1 31.96 11.60 4.44
N SER A 2 33.00 10.87 4.88
CA SER A 2 33.40 10.87 6.30
C SER A 2 33.82 12.26 6.83
N SER A 3 34.50 13.10 6.04
CA SER A 3 34.90 14.45 6.50
C SER A 3 33.72 15.40 6.81
N ALA A 4 32.55 15.20 6.20
CA ALA A 4 31.37 16.03 6.48
C ALA A 4 30.67 15.59 7.76
N LEU A 5 30.55 14.27 7.98
CA LEU A 5 29.94 13.69 9.19
C LEU A 5 30.84 13.87 10.41
N GLU A 6 32.16 13.77 10.25
CA GLU A 6 33.14 14.09 11.30
C GLU A 6 33.01 15.56 11.74
N ARG A 7 32.98 16.51 10.79
CA ARG A 7 32.74 17.93 11.12
C ARG A 7 31.39 18.14 11.79
N ALA A 8 30.33 17.52 11.30
CA ALA A 8 29.00 17.63 11.90
C ALA A 8 28.95 17.03 13.32
N SER A 9 29.78 16.02 13.61
CA SER A 9 29.92 15.48 14.97
C SER A 9 30.65 16.41 15.92
N THR A 10 31.68 17.14 15.46
CA THR A 10 32.41 18.11 16.28
C THR A 10 31.55 19.29 16.77
N VAL A 11 30.46 19.59 16.05
CA VAL A 11 29.48 20.63 16.43
C VAL A 11 28.18 20.05 16.99
N ALA A 12 28.17 18.77 17.37
CA ALA A 12 27.04 18.06 17.98
C ALA A 12 25.74 18.03 17.14
N PHE A 13 25.83 18.13 15.82
CA PHE A 13 24.67 17.95 14.93
C PHE A 13 24.34 16.47 14.71
N VAL A 14 25.35 15.61 14.73
CA VAL A 14 25.20 14.16 14.66
C VAL A 14 26.04 13.49 15.75
N ALA A 15 25.47 12.51 16.44
CA ALA A 15 26.19 11.65 17.36
C ALA A 15 26.73 10.42 16.63
N ILE A 16 27.84 9.87 17.14
CA ILE A 16 28.37 8.58 16.70
C ILE A 16 27.90 7.53 17.69
N GLU A 17 27.13 6.56 17.24
CA GLU A 17 26.79 5.40 18.08
C GLU A 17 28.06 4.55 18.30
N PRO A 18 28.47 4.31 19.56
CA PRO A 18 29.75 3.70 19.90
C PRO A 18 29.97 2.29 19.32
N THR A 19 28.89 1.58 19.00
CA THR A 19 28.92 0.15 18.66
C THR A 19 28.92 -0.16 17.17
N ALA A 20 28.76 0.83 16.28
CA ALA A 20 28.60 0.55 14.85
C ALA A 20 29.16 1.60 13.87
N GLY A 21 29.75 2.71 14.34
CA GLY A 21 30.16 3.81 13.44
C GLY A 21 28.97 4.44 12.69
N VAL A 22 27.78 4.31 13.28
CA VAL A 22 26.53 4.85 12.74
C VAL A 22 26.36 6.27 13.25
N TYR A 23 26.05 7.19 12.33
CA TYR A 23 25.73 8.57 12.67
C TYR A 23 24.21 8.72 12.80
N SER A 24 23.76 9.37 13.87
CA SER A 24 22.36 9.75 14.07
C SER A 24 22.28 11.24 14.39
N PHE A 25 21.22 11.91 13.95
CA PHE A 25 20.98 13.30 14.36
C PHE A 25 20.74 13.35 15.87
N THR A 26 21.35 14.32 16.53
CA THR A 26 21.19 14.48 17.99
C THR A 26 19.81 14.97 18.39
N HIS A 27 19.09 15.62 17.47
CA HIS A 27 17.73 16.11 17.67
C HIS A 27 16.94 16.18 16.35
N ASP A 28 15.63 15.92 16.42
CA ASP A 28 14.73 15.94 15.25
C ASP A 28 14.75 17.29 14.52
N GLN A 29 14.79 18.41 15.26
CA GLN A 29 14.90 19.76 14.67
C GLN A 29 16.14 19.95 13.79
N ILE A 30 17.27 19.29 14.10
CA ILE A 30 18.49 19.38 13.29
C ILE A 30 18.28 18.59 12.00
N GLN A 31 17.65 17.42 12.08
CA GLN A 31 17.26 16.65 10.91
C GLN A 31 16.28 17.44 10.02
N GLU A 32 15.30 18.11 10.60
CA GLU A 32 14.33 18.95 9.88
C GLU A 32 14.98 20.16 9.22
N ALA A 33 15.89 20.84 9.92
CA ALA A 33 16.64 21.96 9.37
C ALA A 33 17.52 21.49 8.20
N ALA A 34 18.28 20.40 8.38
CA ALA A 34 19.10 19.82 7.34
C ALA A 34 18.26 19.37 6.13
N TYR A 35 17.09 18.79 6.37
CA TYR A 35 16.17 18.38 5.31
C TYR A 35 15.55 19.59 4.59
N THR A 36 15.28 20.68 5.29
CA THR A 36 14.73 21.92 4.70
C THR A 36 15.72 22.55 3.72
N LEU A 37 17.03 22.38 3.93
CA LEU A 37 18.08 22.83 3.01
C LEU A 37 18.10 22.07 1.68
N VAL A 38 17.45 20.90 1.58
CA VAL A 38 17.32 20.18 0.31
C VAL A 38 16.28 20.91 -0.56
N PRO A 39 16.65 21.38 -1.78
CA PRO A 39 15.72 22.01 -2.71
C PRO A 39 14.49 21.15 -2.95
N GLN A 40 13.31 21.77 -3.07
CA GLN A 40 12.05 21.03 -3.12
C GLN A 40 11.98 20.05 -4.30
N GLU A 41 12.61 20.42 -5.41
CA GLU A 41 12.70 19.67 -6.65
C GLU A 41 13.61 18.43 -6.51
N GLU A 42 14.57 18.45 -5.59
CA GLU A 42 15.51 17.35 -5.35
C GLU A 42 15.01 16.35 -4.30
N ARG A 43 14.03 16.74 -3.48
CA ARG A 43 13.49 15.90 -2.39
C ARG A 43 12.97 14.54 -2.87
N PRO A 44 12.22 14.41 -3.99
CA PRO A 44 11.79 13.10 -4.47
C PRO A 44 12.96 12.17 -4.78
N ALA A 45 14.03 12.67 -5.40
CA ALA A 45 15.24 11.91 -5.70
C ALA A 45 16.01 11.51 -4.42
N PHE A 46 16.01 12.39 -3.41
CA PHE A 46 16.56 12.07 -2.09
C PHE A 46 15.79 10.93 -1.41
N HIS A 47 14.45 11.02 -1.35
CA HIS A 47 13.60 9.97 -0.79
C HIS A 47 13.69 8.66 -1.59
N TRP A 48 13.89 8.74 -2.89
CA TRP A 48 14.12 7.57 -3.73
C TRP A 48 15.40 6.81 -3.33
N LYS A 49 16.51 7.51 -3.11
CA LYS A 49 17.76 6.89 -2.61
C LYS A 49 17.53 6.19 -1.27
N LEU A 50 16.75 6.82 -0.37
CA LEU A 50 16.39 6.19 0.91
C LEU A 50 15.57 4.92 0.72
N CYS A 51 14.57 4.93 -0.18
CA CYS A 51 13.83 3.71 -0.56
C CYS A 51 14.80 2.60 -1.01
N GLN A 52 15.71 2.88 -1.94
CA GLN A 52 16.65 1.90 -2.47
C GLN A 52 17.56 1.29 -1.39
N ILE A 53 17.95 2.08 -0.39
CA ILE A 53 18.73 1.61 0.76
C ILE A 53 17.88 0.73 1.68
N LEU A 54 16.68 1.20 2.03
CA LEU A 54 15.78 0.55 2.99
C LEU A 54 15.12 -0.73 2.44
N TRP A 55 15.03 -0.87 1.12
CA TRP A 55 14.40 -2.00 0.43
C TRP A 55 15.27 -3.26 0.34
N LYS A 56 16.53 -3.21 0.77
CA LYS A 56 17.39 -4.40 0.83
C LYS A 56 16.76 -5.43 1.76
N PRO A 57 16.84 -6.73 1.45
CA PRO A 57 16.18 -7.76 2.25
C PRO A 57 16.71 -7.72 3.68
N VAL A 58 15.80 -7.50 4.62
CA VAL A 58 16.07 -7.56 6.06
C VAL A 58 15.20 -8.66 6.65
N SER A 59 15.70 -9.32 7.69
CA SER A 59 15.04 -10.42 8.39
C SER A 59 13.60 -10.10 8.84
N SER A 60 12.78 -11.15 8.96
CA SER A 60 11.33 -11.07 9.15
C SER A 60 10.82 -10.28 10.37
N LYS A 61 11.64 -10.11 11.42
CA LYS A 61 11.27 -9.33 12.62
C LYS A 61 11.49 -7.82 12.44
N GLU A 62 12.54 -7.41 11.73
CA GLU A 62 12.84 -5.99 11.49
C GLU A 62 11.87 -5.35 10.47
N ASP A 63 11.30 -6.18 9.61
CA ASP A 63 10.34 -5.81 8.57
C ASP A 63 9.09 -5.08 9.12
N VAL A 64 8.62 -5.44 10.32
CA VAL A 64 7.41 -4.84 10.91
C VAL A 64 7.66 -3.41 11.41
N CYS A 65 8.84 -3.14 11.96
CA CYS A 65 9.23 -1.83 12.47
C CYS A 65 9.66 -0.88 11.34
N LYS A 66 10.23 -1.40 10.25
CA LYS A 66 10.67 -0.59 9.10
C LYS A 66 9.55 -0.22 8.14
N LEU A 67 8.41 -0.95 8.16
CA LEU A 67 7.31 -0.71 7.22
C LEU A 67 6.81 0.74 7.19
N PRO A 68 6.50 1.42 8.32
CA PRO A 68 6.07 2.81 8.30
C PRO A 68 7.14 3.75 7.73
N LEU A 69 8.41 3.51 8.07
CA LEU A 69 9.54 4.29 7.58
C LEU A 69 9.63 4.20 6.04
N ILE A 70 9.58 2.98 5.50
CA ILE A 70 9.67 2.73 4.06
C ILE A 70 8.49 3.36 3.33
N VAL A 71 7.26 3.18 3.83
CA VAL A 71 6.05 3.74 3.21
C VAL A 71 6.12 5.26 3.20
N GLY A 72 6.58 5.88 4.29
CA GLY A 72 6.79 7.32 4.35
C GLY A 72 7.82 7.86 3.36
N GLN A 73 8.79 7.04 2.93
CA GLN A 73 9.69 7.40 1.82
C GLN A 73 9.00 7.22 0.46
N ILE A 74 8.30 6.10 0.25
CA ILE A 74 7.60 5.78 -1.02
C ILE A 74 6.62 6.89 -1.40
N THR A 75 5.79 7.36 -0.46
CA THR A 75 4.78 8.39 -0.73
C THR A 75 5.39 9.73 -1.14
N LYS A 76 6.66 9.98 -0.82
CA LYS A 76 7.39 11.21 -1.15
C LYS A 76 8.22 11.12 -2.43
N CYS A 77 8.42 9.92 -2.99
CA CYS A 77 9.26 9.70 -4.17
C CYS A 77 8.53 9.02 -5.34
N VAL A 78 7.20 9.01 -5.35
CA VAL A 78 6.37 8.35 -6.36
C VAL A 78 6.80 8.68 -7.80
N SER A 79 7.16 9.95 -8.07
CA SER A 79 7.63 10.42 -9.39
C SER A 79 8.94 9.78 -9.86
N GLU A 80 9.77 9.32 -8.92
CA GLU A 80 11.07 8.71 -9.21
C GLU A 80 11.02 7.19 -9.39
N ILE A 81 9.92 6.55 -8.99
CA ILE A 81 9.73 5.10 -9.14
C ILE A 81 9.35 4.78 -10.60
N LYS A 82 10.35 4.73 -11.48
CA LYS A 82 10.15 4.62 -12.94
C LYS A 82 10.19 3.17 -13.45
N ALA A 83 11.09 2.35 -12.93
CA ALA A 83 11.25 0.97 -13.37
C ALA A 83 10.04 0.11 -12.95
N LYS A 84 9.65 -0.85 -13.82
CA LYS A 84 8.48 -1.70 -13.58
C LYS A 84 8.63 -2.55 -12.32
N ASP A 85 9.81 -3.15 -12.11
CA ASP A 85 10.08 -3.97 -10.93
C ASP A 85 10.04 -3.15 -9.64
N ASP A 86 10.58 -1.93 -9.67
CA ASP A 86 10.54 -1.01 -8.54
C ASP A 86 9.10 -0.59 -8.21
N ARG A 87 8.27 -0.32 -9.22
CA ARG A 87 6.83 -0.03 -9.05
C ARG A 87 6.09 -1.20 -8.43
N ARG A 88 6.34 -2.42 -8.93
CA ARG A 88 5.78 -3.65 -8.38
C ARG A 88 6.19 -3.87 -6.93
N LYS A 89 7.47 -3.65 -6.61
CA LYS A 89 8.00 -3.75 -5.25
C LYS A 89 7.36 -2.73 -4.32
N ALA A 90 7.30 -1.47 -4.73
CA ALA A 90 6.63 -0.41 -3.96
C ALA A 90 5.14 -0.71 -3.73
N ALA A 91 4.42 -1.17 -4.76
CA ALA A 91 3.02 -1.56 -4.65
C ALA A 91 2.81 -2.74 -3.68
N SER A 92 3.71 -3.73 -3.66
CA SER A 92 3.65 -4.83 -2.69
C SER A 92 3.87 -4.36 -1.25
N ILE A 93 4.80 -3.43 -1.03
CA ILE A 93 5.04 -2.83 0.29
C ILE A 93 3.81 -2.03 0.75
N LEU A 94 3.22 -1.23 -0.15
CA LEU A 94 2.01 -0.47 0.11
C LEU A 94 0.80 -1.37 0.39
N LEU A 95 0.68 -2.54 -0.27
CA LEU A 95 -0.35 -3.53 0.07
C LEU A 95 -0.20 -4.03 1.52
N ARG A 96 1.02 -4.37 1.95
CA ARG A 96 1.29 -4.78 3.34
C ARG A 96 0.94 -3.67 4.32
N ALA A 97 1.27 -2.43 3.98
CA ALA A 97 0.96 -1.25 4.78
C ALA A 97 -0.56 -1.00 4.87
N GLY A 98 -1.27 -1.11 3.74
CA GLY A 98 -2.72 -0.99 3.67
C GLY A 98 -3.43 -2.03 4.52
N ARG A 99 -2.97 -3.30 4.50
CA ARG A 99 -3.46 -4.36 5.40
C ARG A 99 -3.28 -3.98 6.87
N LYS A 100 -2.07 -3.57 7.25
CA LYS A 100 -1.76 -3.18 8.64
C LYS A 100 -2.62 -2.00 9.09
N ALA A 101 -2.75 -0.97 8.25
CA ALA A 101 -3.58 0.19 8.53
C ALA A 101 -5.06 -0.20 8.69
N SER A 102 -5.59 -1.05 7.81
CA SER A 102 -6.96 -1.57 7.90
C SER A 102 -7.21 -2.34 9.20
N SER A 103 -6.30 -3.25 9.57
CA SER A 103 -6.41 -4.02 10.82
C SER A 103 -6.31 -3.16 12.09
N SER A 104 -5.78 -1.95 11.99
CA SER A 104 -5.75 -0.94 13.07
C SER A 104 -6.85 0.12 12.94
N SER A 105 -7.87 -0.14 12.10
CA SER A 105 -9.00 0.76 11.83
C SER A 105 -8.61 2.14 11.25
N ALA A 106 -7.39 2.28 10.71
CA ALA A 106 -6.93 3.48 10.01
C ALA A 106 -7.34 3.44 8.54
N PHE A 107 -8.65 3.36 8.28
CA PHE A 107 -9.20 3.08 6.95
C PHE A 107 -8.85 4.12 5.88
N GLY A 108 -8.84 5.41 6.23
CA GLY A 108 -8.43 6.47 5.31
C GLY A 108 -6.98 6.29 4.83
N THR A 109 -6.07 6.00 5.75
CA THR A 109 -4.67 5.70 5.45
C THR A 109 -4.54 4.43 4.61
N ALA A 110 -5.31 3.38 4.94
CA ALA A 110 -5.32 2.14 4.17
C ALA A 110 -5.72 2.42 2.70
N LEU A 111 -6.82 3.13 2.46
CA LEU A 111 -7.28 3.49 1.12
C LEU A 111 -6.25 4.32 0.36
N SER A 112 -5.59 5.30 1.00
CA SER A 112 -4.52 6.08 0.36
C SER A 112 -3.36 5.20 -0.11
N TYR A 113 -2.92 4.25 0.71
CA TYR A 113 -1.83 3.34 0.34
C TYR A 113 -2.24 2.38 -0.78
N LEU A 114 -3.45 1.83 -0.71
CA LEU A 114 -3.95 0.89 -1.72
C LEU A 114 -4.17 1.57 -3.07
N GLN A 115 -4.72 2.78 -3.08
CA GLN A 115 -4.87 3.58 -4.30
C GLN A 115 -3.51 3.90 -4.93
N LEU A 116 -2.55 4.37 -4.13
CA LEU A 116 -1.21 4.65 -4.62
C LEU A 116 -0.53 3.40 -5.22
N ALA A 117 -0.70 2.24 -4.58
CA ALA A 117 -0.18 0.98 -5.09
C ALA A 117 -0.80 0.60 -6.45
N ILE A 118 -2.12 0.74 -6.58
CA ILE A 118 -2.84 0.49 -7.83
C ILE A 118 -2.34 1.41 -8.95
N ASP A 119 -2.12 2.69 -8.64
CA ASP A 119 -1.63 3.67 -9.62
C ASP A 119 -0.20 3.40 -10.07
N LEU A 120 0.68 3.00 -9.15
CA LEU A 120 2.06 2.60 -9.45
C LEU A 120 2.14 1.45 -10.45
N LEU A 121 1.21 0.48 -10.40
CA LEU A 121 1.19 -0.64 -11.34
C LEU A 121 0.82 -0.23 -12.78
N GLY A 122 0.33 0.99 -12.99
CA GLY A 122 0.03 1.55 -14.31
C GLY A 122 -1.11 0.84 -15.06
N LYS A 123 -1.32 1.17 -16.33
CA LYS A 123 -2.49 0.72 -17.11
C LYS A 123 -2.52 -0.78 -17.41
N LYS A 124 -1.34 -1.42 -17.51
CA LYS A 124 -1.22 -2.87 -17.79
C LYS A 124 -1.22 -3.73 -16.52
N ARG A 125 -1.62 -3.18 -15.37
CA ARG A 125 -1.56 -3.81 -14.03
C ARG A 125 -2.13 -5.23 -13.98
N TRP A 126 -3.29 -5.46 -14.58
CA TRP A 126 -3.96 -6.77 -14.57
C TRP A 126 -3.21 -7.84 -15.36
N HIS A 127 -2.52 -7.45 -16.43
CA HIS A 127 -1.74 -8.36 -17.26
C HIS A 127 -0.36 -8.64 -16.66
N GLU A 128 0.34 -7.60 -16.20
CA GLU A 128 1.73 -7.70 -15.74
C GLU A 128 1.85 -8.11 -14.25
N ASN A 129 0.82 -7.89 -13.44
CA ASN A 129 0.86 -8.02 -11.97
C ASN A 129 -0.43 -8.63 -11.41
N TYR A 130 -0.97 -9.66 -12.06
CA TYR A 130 -2.31 -10.19 -11.79
C TYR A 130 -2.62 -10.40 -10.30
N ASP A 131 -1.86 -11.23 -9.59
CA ASP A 131 -2.16 -11.60 -8.19
C ASP A 131 -2.09 -10.41 -7.23
N LEU A 132 -1.11 -9.52 -7.46
CA LEU A 132 -0.95 -8.30 -6.68
C LEU A 132 -2.11 -7.33 -6.96
N CYS A 133 -2.52 -7.20 -8.22
CA CYS A 133 -3.63 -6.35 -8.64
C CYS A 133 -4.95 -6.84 -8.05
N LEU A 134 -5.21 -8.15 -8.10
CA LEU A 134 -6.37 -8.79 -7.50
C LEU A 134 -6.41 -8.54 -5.98
N SER A 135 -5.29 -8.78 -5.29
CA SER A 135 -5.16 -8.53 -3.85
C SER A 135 -5.41 -7.07 -3.46
N LEU A 136 -4.90 -6.13 -4.25
CA LEU A 136 -5.09 -4.69 -4.03
C LEU A 136 -6.55 -4.29 -4.20
N HIS A 137 -7.21 -4.73 -5.28
CA HIS A 137 -8.60 -4.37 -5.53
C HIS A 137 -9.55 -4.99 -4.50
N ASN A 138 -9.35 -6.25 -4.12
CA ASN A 138 -10.18 -6.93 -3.12
C ASN A 138 -10.08 -6.24 -1.76
N LEU A 139 -8.86 -5.95 -1.27
CA LEU A 139 -8.70 -5.25 0.00
C LEU A 139 -9.21 -3.82 -0.06
N ALA A 140 -8.98 -3.09 -1.15
CA ALA A 140 -9.52 -1.74 -1.30
C ALA A 140 -11.05 -1.74 -1.32
N ALA A 141 -11.69 -2.77 -1.90
CA ALA A 141 -13.15 -2.91 -1.92
C ALA A 141 -13.68 -3.20 -0.51
N GLU A 142 -13.02 -4.08 0.24
CA GLU A 142 -13.35 -4.37 1.64
C GLU A 142 -13.24 -3.13 2.53
N VAL A 143 -12.15 -2.37 2.42
CA VAL A 143 -12.00 -1.13 3.19
C VAL A 143 -13.02 -0.07 2.74
N SER A 144 -13.34 0.00 1.45
CA SER A 144 -14.37 0.92 0.92
C SER A 144 -15.76 0.59 1.46
N TYR A 145 -16.09 -0.70 1.57
CA TYR A 145 -17.31 -1.15 2.25
C TYR A 145 -17.33 -0.68 3.72
N GLY A 146 -16.23 -0.92 4.44
CA GLY A 146 -16.13 -0.57 5.86
C GLY A 146 -16.31 0.93 6.16
N VAL A 147 -16.00 1.81 5.19
CA VAL A 147 -16.22 3.26 5.32
C VAL A 147 -17.47 3.78 4.59
N GLY A 148 -18.27 2.90 3.99
CA GLY A 148 -19.49 3.27 3.27
C GLY A 148 -19.26 3.95 1.92
N ASP A 149 -18.08 3.84 1.30
CA ASP A 149 -17.77 4.39 -0.02
C ASP A 149 -18.21 3.44 -1.14
N SER A 150 -19.50 3.45 -1.44
CA SER A 150 -20.13 2.57 -2.43
C SER A 150 -19.61 2.82 -3.86
N VAL A 151 -19.33 4.08 -4.22
CA VAL A 151 -18.83 4.44 -5.55
C VAL A 151 -17.46 3.81 -5.80
N ARG A 152 -16.54 3.90 -4.82
CA ARG A 152 -15.22 3.27 -4.93
C ARG A 152 -15.33 1.75 -4.92
N LEU A 153 -16.18 1.18 -4.05
CA LEU A 153 -16.43 -0.27 -4.01
C LEU A 153 -16.89 -0.79 -5.37
N ASP A 154 -17.86 -0.14 -6.01
CA ASP A 154 -18.37 -0.54 -7.31
C ASP A 154 -17.28 -0.49 -8.39
N GLY A 155 -16.49 0.60 -8.42
CA GLY A 155 -15.37 0.71 -9.36
C GLY A 155 -14.34 -0.42 -9.20
N LEU A 156 -14.00 -0.75 -7.95
CA LEU A 156 -13.02 -1.79 -7.64
C LEU A 156 -13.52 -3.19 -7.95
N THR A 157 -14.75 -3.52 -7.55
CA THR A 157 -15.36 -4.83 -7.81
C THR A 157 -15.62 -5.06 -9.30
N ASN A 158 -16.08 -4.03 -10.03
CA ASN A 158 -16.25 -4.12 -11.48
C ASN A 158 -14.92 -4.37 -12.21
N SER A 159 -13.82 -3.76 -11.73
CA SER A 159 -12.46 -4.05 -12.23
C SER A 159 -12.08 -5.52 -12.00
N VAL A 160 -12.37 -6.09 -10.81
CA VAL A 160 -12.15 -7.52 -10.54
C VAL A 160 -12.98 -8.39 -11.49
N PHE A 161 -14.29 -8.12 -11.66
CA PHE A 161 -15.15 -8.92 -12.53
C PHE A 161 -14.73 -8.91 -13.99
N LEU A 162 -14.18 -7.79 -14.46
CA LEU A 162 -13.72 -7.62 -15.84
C LEU A 162 -12.42 -8.40 -16.13
N TYR A 163 -11.49 -8.44 -15.17
CA TYR A 163 -10.13 -8.96 -15.41
C TYR A 163 -9.82 -10.30 -14.73
N ALA A 164 -10.70 -10.80 -13.86
CA ALA A 164 -10.52 -12.09 -13.19
C ALA A 164 -10.35 -13.23 -14.20
N LYS A 165 -9.34 -14.09 -13.98
CA LYS A 165 -8.98 -15.23 -14.84
C LYS A 165 -9.89 -16.44 -14.64
N ASN A 166 -10.45 -16.59 -13.45
CA ASN A 166 -11.39 -17.66 -13.10
C ASN A 166 -12.55 -17.10 -12.27
N TYR A 167 -13.55 -17.93 -12.00
CA TYR A 167 -14.72 -17.51 -11.24
C TYR A 167 -14.40 -17.28 -9.76
N ASP A 168 -13.53 -18.10 -9.17
CA ASP A 168 -13.16 -18.05 -7.75
C ASP A 168 -12.53 -16.71 -7.36
N ASP A 169 -11.73 -16.13 -8.25
CA ASP A 169 -11.11 -14.81 -8.07
C ASP A 169 -12.16 -13.69 -7.90
N LYS A 170 -13.40 -13.91 -8.36
CA LYS A 170 -14.52 -12.96 -8.24
C LYS A 170 -15.24 -13.07 -6.91
N ILE A 171 -15.09 -14.18 -6.17
CA ILE A 171 -15.85 -14.45 -4.94
C ILE A 171 -15.68 -13.32 -3.91
N PRO A 172 -14.45 -12.84 -3.59
CA PRO A 172 -14.30 -11.73 -2.62
C PRO A 172 -15.02 -10.45 -3.06
N ALA A 173 -14.99 -10.14 -4.36
CA ALA A 173 -15.68 -8.96 -4.90
C ALA A 173 -17.22 -9.13 -4.85
N TYR A 174 -17.75 -10.33 -5.12
CA TYR A 174 -19.16 -10.62 -4.95
C TYR A 174 -19.60 -10.51 -3.49
N SER A 175 -18.80 -11.02 -2.55
CA SER A 175 -19.09 -10.88 -1.11
C SER A 175 -19.24 -9.41 -0.73
N MET A 176 -18.36 -8.53 -1.21
CA MET A 176 -18.46 -7.09 -0.94
C MET A 176 -19.71 -6.46 -1.57
N LYS A 177 -20.10 -6.86 -2.78
CA LYS A 177 -21.36 -6.39 -3.40
C LYS A 177 -22.59 -6.85 -2.63
N ILE A 178 -22.65 -8.10 -2.19
CA ILE A 178 -23.76 -8.64 -1.41
C ILE A 178 -23.91 -7.87 -0.10
N LEU A 179 -22.79 -7.64 0.62
CA LEU A 179 -22.79 -6.84 1.85
C LEU A 179 -23.24 -5.40 1.58
N SER A 180 -22.76 -4.77 0.51
CA SER A 180 -23.16 -3.42 0.12
C SER A 180 -24.66 -3.32 -0.18
N LEU A 181 -25.22 -4.26 -0.94
CA LEU A 181 -26.67 -4.34 -1.19
C LEU A 181 -27.47 -4.50 0.10
N GLY A 182 -27.00 -5.34 1.02
CA GLY A 182 -27.60 -5.50 2.35
C GLY A 182 -27.61 -4.18 3.14
N SER A 183 -26.49 -3.46 3.14
CA SER A 183 -26.38 -2.14 3.80
C SER A 183 -27.29 -1.07 3.18
N ALA A 184 -27.62 -1.22 1.89
CA ALA A 184 -28.54 -0.36 1.15
C ALA A 184 -30.01 -0.82 1.26
N ASN A 185 -30.32 -1.77 2.15
CA ASN A 185 -31.64 -2.37 2.36
C ASN A 185 -32.23 -3.06 1.11
N LYS A 186 -31.37 -3.47 0.17
CA LYS A 186 -31.73 -4.21 -1.04
C LYS A 186 -31.59 -5.71 -0.82
N LEU A 187 -32.28 -6.22 0.21
CA LEU A 187 -32.10 -7.58 0.70
C LEU A 187 -32.41 -8.64 -0.36
N GLN A 188 -33.44 -8.42 -1.19
CA GLN A 188 -33.78 -9.36 -2.26
C GLN A 188 -32.67 -9.43 -3.33
N GLU A 189 -32.15 -8.29 -3.79
CA GLU A 189 -31.03 -8.24 -4.74
C GLU A 189 -29.78 -8.93 -4.16
N ALA A 190 -29.50 -8.73 -2.86
CA ALA A 190 -28.39 -9.38 -2.18
C ALA A 190 -28.54 -10.91 -2.14
N MET A 191 -29.75 -11.41 -1.83
CA MET A 191 -30.07 -12.83 -1.81
C MET A 191 -29.99 -13.47 -3.20
N ASP A 192 -30.56 -12.82 -4.22
CA ASP A 192 -30.55 -13.32 -5.58
C ASP A 192 -29.12 -13.45 -6.11
N LEU A 193 -28.27 -12.45 -5.84
CA LEU A 193 -26.85 -12.47 -6.18
C LEU A 193 -26.09 -13.56 -5.42
N GLY A 194 -26.34 -13.72 -4.12
CA GLY A 194 -25.71 -14.77 -3.32
C GLY A 194 -26.04 -16.18 -3.82
N LEU A 195 -27.31 -16.43 -4.15
CA LEU A 195 -27.76 -17.71 -4.71
C LEU A 195 -27.17 -17.96 -6.11
N GLU A 196 -27.02 -16.91 -6.92
CA GLU A 196 -26.34 -17.02 -8.22
C GLU A 196 -24.88 -17.43 -8.06
N VAL A 197 -24.15 -16.78 -7.16
CA VAL A 197 -22.73 -17.10 -6.88
C VAL A 197 -22.57 -18.53 -6.38
N LEU A 198 -23.41 -18.96 -5.44
CA LEU A 198 -23.42 -20.33 -4.91
C LEU A 198 -23.64 -21.38 -6.00
N ARG A 199 -24.59 -21.15 -6.92
CA ARG A 199 -24.80 -22.04 -8.08
C ARG A 199 -23.58 -22.12 -8.98
N ASN A 200 -22.91 -20.99 -9.23
CA ASN A 200 -21.75 -20.95 -10.12
C ASN A 200 -20.49 -21.62 -9.53
N VAL A 201 -20.37 -21.70 -8.20
CA VAL A 201 -19.29 -22.44 -7.52
C VAL A 201 -19.64 -23.92 -7.26
N GLY A 202 -20.82 -24.37 -7.70
CA GLY A 202 -21.24 -25.77 -7.55
C GLY A 202 -21.82 -26.12 -6.18
N GLU A 203 -22.20 -25.13 -5.37
CA GLU A 203 -22.82 -25.30 -4.04
C GLU A 203 -24.31 -24.93 -4.10
N PRO A 204 -25.19 -25.77 -4.68
CA PRO A 204 -26.59 -25.44 -4.81
C PRO A 204 -27.26 -25.32 -3.44
N PHE A 205 -27.83 -24.16 -3.14
CA PHE A 205 -28.61 -23.94 -1.92
C PHE A 205 -30.06 -24.41 -2.15
N GLY A 206 -30.51 -25.38 -1.34
CA GLY A 206 -31.88 -25.90 -1.38
C GLY A 206 -32.89 -24.83 -0.95
N ARG A 207 -34.02 -24.75 -1.66
CA ARG A 207 -35.20 -23.99 -1.24
C ARG A 207 -35.93 -24.71 -0.12
#